data_AF-A0AAN6SE94-F1
#
_entry.id   AF-A0AAN6SE94-F1
#
_cell.length_a   1.000
_cell.length_b   1.000
_cell.length_c   1.000
_cell.angle_alpha   90.00
_cell.angle_beta   90.00
_cell.angle_gamma   90.00
#
_symmetry.space_group_name_H-M   'P 1'
#
loop_
_entity.id
_entity.type
_entity.pdbx_description
1 polymer ?
#
loop_
_entity_poly.entity_id
_entity_poly.type
_entity_poly.pdbx_seq_one_letter_code
_entity_poly.pdbx_strand_id
1 'polypeptide(L)'
;MAPVKPHWVQPSHPDRLHLIANEAEYTSKSISKIALPPFALFAKLECPPCTPAEKPTYATLQCGRDKHLDLNSDLLYINHSCEPSLIFDTGNMNVIAGPKGIQIGEELTFFYPSTEWTMAQPFACLCGTPTCRGLISGARDMTDAQLSGIWLNGHIRELLEEQRGRGYDSHSLSTSTSTTANASTTASSVNGDVMFTTTSEKNGFHVGELELDQTAQSLRDALTHAEKVVEAARNALTSYVGAVNAKSAKVPEGAQRRGPTSRELSGEMGGDTVVVA
;
A
#
# COMPACT_ATOMS: atom_id res chain seq x y z
N MET A 1 7.39 24.47 -16.43
CA MET A 1 8.58 23.67 -16.79
C MET A 1 8.38 23.13 -18.19
N ALA A 2 9.45 22.96 -18.97
CA ALA A 2 9.33 22.36 -20.30
C ALA A 2 8.95 20.86 -20.18
N PRO A 3 8.16 20.32 -21.13
CA PRO A 3 7.89 18.89 -21.20
C PRO A 3 9.19 18.08 -21.28
N VAL A 4 9.26 16.95 -20.57
CA VAL A 4 10.38 16.01 -20.72
C VAL A 4 10.39 15.53 -22.17
N LYS A 5 11.54 15.68 -22.83
CA LYS A 5 11.77 15.06 -24.14
C LYS A 5 12.10 13.59 -23.91
N PRO A 6 11.27 12.65 -24.41
CA PRO A 6 11.58 11.23 -24.30
C PRO A 6 12.94 10.94 -24.93
N HIS A 7 13.79 10.24 -24.19
CA HIS A 7 15.08 9.75 -24.67
C HIS A 7 15.12 8.20 -24.74
N TRP A 8 14.00 7.56 -24.42
CA TRP A 8 13.78 6.11 -24.54
C TRP A 8 12.99 5.78 -25.81
N VAL A 9 12.97 4.48 -26.16
CA VAL A 9 12.15 3.96 -27.27
C VAL A 9 10.67 4.06 -26.90
N GLN A 10 9.88 4.70 -27.76
CA GLN A 10 8.43 4.82 -27.59
C GLN A 10 7.67 3.97 -28.62
N PRO A 11 6.62 3.22 -28.20
CA PRO A 11 6.24 2.99 -26.81
C PRO A 11 7.20 2.00 -26.12
N SER A 12 7.56 2.29 -24.88
CA SER A 12 8.38 1.46 -23.99
C SER A 12 7.71 0.13 -23.62
N HIS A 13 6.37 0.11 -23.54
CA HIS A 13 5.57 -1.05 -23.19
C HIS A 13 4.46 -1.29 -24.24
N PRO A 14 4.81 -1.61 -25.50
CA PRO A 14 3.88 -1.67 -26.62
C PRO A 14 2.71 -2.62 -26.39
N ASP A 15 2.91 -3.70 -25.63
CA ASP A 15 1.89 -4.73 -25.41
C ASP A 15 0.97 -4.42 -24.22
N ARG A 16 1.29 -3.40 -23.41
CA ARG A 16 0.61 -3.14 -22.14
C ARG A 16 -0.07 -1.78 -22.05
N LEU A 17 0.51 -0.74 -22.64
CA LEU A 17 -0.03 0.61 -22.56
C LEU A 17 -0.06 1.28 -23.94
N HIS A 18 -1.05 2.14 -24.13
CA HIS A 18 -1.18 3.05 -25.26
C HIS A 18 -1.20 4.49 -24.73
N LEU A 19 -0.16 5.24 -25.05
CA LEU A 19 -0.07 6.66 -24.73
C LEU A 19 -0.88 7.49 -25.72
N ILE A 20 -1.82 8.29 -25.22
CA ILE A 20 -2.57 9.28 -26.00
C ILE A 20 -2.09 10.65 -25.54
N ALA A 21 -1.37 11.35 -26.41
CA ALA A 21 -0.92 12.72 -26.17
C ALA A 21 -1.82 13.72 -26.92
N ASN A 22 -2.21 14.80 -26.25
CA ASN A 22 -2.88 15.95 -26.83
C ASN A 22 -1.90 17.13 -26.83
N GLU A 23 -1.28 17.36 -27.98
CA GLU A 23 -0.28 18.43 -28.16
C GLU A 23 -0.86 19.84 -27.96
N ALA A 24 -2.16 20.03 -28.25
CA ALA A 24 -2.81 21.34 -28.14
C ALA A 24 -3.02 21.77 -26.68
N GLU A 25 -3.26 20.81 -25.80
CA GLU A 25 -3.50 21.07 -24.36
C GLU A 25 -2.30 20.70 -23.48
N TYR A 26 -1.21 20.19 -24.09
CA TYR A 26 -0.06 19.64 -23.38
C TYR A 26 -0.46 18.58 -22.34
N THR A 27 -1.52 17.83 -22.61
CA THR A 27 -2.02 16.75 -21.75
C THR A 27 -1.71 15.39 -22.36
N SER A 28 -1.58 14.38 -21.52
CA SER A 28 -1.38 13.01 -21.94
C SER A 28 -2.17 12.07 -21.03
N LYS A 29 -2.61 10.94 -21.57
CA LYS A 29 -3.20 9.86 -20.78
C LYS A 29 -2.69 8.50 -21.25
N SER A 30 -2.54 7.60 -20.29
CA SER A 30 -2.08 6.23 -20.54
C SER A 30 -3.29 5.29 -20.49
N ILE A 31 -3.52 4.52 -21.54
CA ILE A 31 -4.64 3.58 -21.64
C ILE A 31 -4.11 2.14 -21.59
N SER A 32 -4.76 1.28 -20.81
CA SER A 32 -4.39 -0.13 -20.73
C SER A 32 -4.73 -0.87 -22.02
N LYS A 33 -3.79 -1.69 -22.50
CA LYS A 33 -4.00 -2.62 -23.62
C LYS A 33 -4.34 -4.04 -23.15
N ILE A 34 -4.22 -4.31 -21.85
CA ILE A 34 -4.42 -5.63 -21.25
C ILE A 34 -5.45 -5.57 -20.13
N ALA A 35 -6.11 -6.70 -19.88
CA ALA A 35 -6.86 -6.89 -18.65
C ALA A 35 -5.98 -7.61 -17.63
N LEU A 36 -6.04 -7.18 -16.37
CA LEU A 36 -5.32 -7.80 -15.26
C LEU A 36 -6.26 -8.03 -14.08
N PRO A 37 -6.19 -9.20 -13.41
CA PRO A 37 -6.90 -9.38 -12.15
C PRO A 37 -6.27 -8.49 -11.05
N PRO A 38 -6.97 -8.29 -9.93
CA PRO A 38 -6.45 -7.52 -8.80
C PRO A 38 -5.03 -7.95 -8.39
N PHE A 39 -4.16 -6.97 -8.14
CA PHE A 39 -2.77 -7.16 -7.69
C PHE A 39 -1.84 -7.92 -8.65
N ALA A 40 -2.26 -8.20 -9.88
CA ALA A 40 -1.37 -8.80 -10.87
C ALA A 40 -0.29 -7.82 -11.36
N LEU A 41 0.85 -8.37 -11.77
CA LEU A 41 1.98 -7.58 -12.27
C LEU A 41 1.64 -6.86 -13.58
N PHE A 42 1.72 -5.53 -13.55
CA PHE A 42 1.58 -4.67 -14.71
C PHE A 42 2.91 -4.41 -15.41
N ALA A 43 3.97 -4.03 -14.69
CA ALA A 43 5.28 -3.82 -15.29
C ALA A 43 6.36 -3.96 -14.21
N LYS A 44 7.60 -4.22 -14.64
CA LYS A 44 8.76 -4.06 -13.78
C LYS A 44 9.39 -2.71 -14.05
N LEU A 45 9.88 -2.05 -13.02
CA LEU A 45 10.65 -0.80 -13.13
C LEU A 45 12.10 -1.04 -13.60
N GLU A 46 12.45 -2.30 -13.89
CA GLU A 46 13.78 -2.71 -14.36
C GLU A 46 13.96 -2.58 -15.90
N CYS A 47 12.88 -2.44 -16.67
CA CYS A 47 12.96 -2.44 -18.15
C CYS A 47 11.91 -1.53 -18.80
N PRO A 48 12.31 -0.43 -19.48
CA PRO A 48 13.65 0.15 -19.50
C PRO A 48 14.18 0.42 -18.09
N PRO A 49 15.51 0.33 -17.85
CA PRO A 49 16.06 0.47 -16.51
C PRO A 49 15.83 1.90 -16.00
N CYS A 50 15.19 1.98 -14.83
CA CYS A 50 15.16 3.22 -14.08
C CYS A 50 16.59 3.64 -13.69
N THR A 51 16.88 4.93 -13.75
CA THR A 51 18.16 5.48 -13.30
C THR A 51 17.98 6.37 -12.07
N PRO A 52 18.93 6.44 -11.14
CA PRO A 52 18.86 7.39 -10.04
C PRO A 52 18.79 8.83 -10.55
N ALA A 53 17.85 9.60 -10.02
CA ALA A 53 17.72 11.03 -10.28
C ALA A 53 18.45 11.83 -9.19
N GLU A 54 19.21 12.86 -9.58
CA GLU A 54 19.94 13.70 -8.63
C GLU A 54 19.01 14.59 -7.79
N LYS A 55 17.87 15.00 -8.36
CA LYS A 55 16.91 15.93 -7.73
C LYS A 55 15.48 15.52 -8.01
N PRO A 56 14.56 15.75 -7.06
CA PRO A 56 13.13 15.56 -7.31
C PRO A 56 12.64 16.54 -8.38
N THR A 57 11.88 16.04 -9.35
CA THR A 57 11.19 16.85 -10.36
C THR A 57 9.77 16.30 -10.54
N TYR A 58 8.95 16.95 -11.36
CA TYR A 58 7.63 16.43 -11.69
C TYR A 58 7.67 15.11 -12.47
N ALA A 59 8.85 14.73 -13.00
CA ALA A 59 9.05 13.56 -13.85
C ALA A 59 9.87 12.45 -13.19
N THR A 60 10.19 12.59 -11.91
CA THR A 60 10.88 11.55 -11.14
C THR A 60 9.92 10.87 -10.18
N LEU A 61 10.25 9.66 -9.78
CA LEU A 61 9.48 8.86 -8.83
C LEU A 61 10.29 8.64 -7.56
N GLN A 62 9.76 9.02 -6.41
CA GLN A 62 10.41 8.77 -5.13
C GLN A 62 10.40 7.27 -4.79
N CYS A 63 11.58 6.70 -4.56
CA CYS A 63 11.78 5.27 -4.26
C CYS A 63 12.40 5.01 -2.87
N GLY A 64 12.57 6.07 -2.09
CA GLY A 64 13.11 6.01 -0.73
C GLY A 64 13.07 7.40 -0.10
N ARG A 65 13.56 7.51 1.14
CA ARG A 65 13.53 8.77 1.90
C ARG A 65 14.04 9.97 1.10
N ASP A 66 15.25 9.86 0.57
CA ASP A 66 15.95 10.92 -0.17
C ASP A 66 16.39 10.43 -1.55
N LYS A 67 15.67 9.45 -2.13
CA LYS A 67 16.03 8.80 -3.38
C LYS A 67 14.90 8.89 -4.39
N HIS A 68 15.24 9.30 -5.61
CA HIS A 68 14.32 9.38 -6.74
C HIS A 68 14.87 8.60 -7.93
N LEU A 69 13.97 8.16 -8.79
CA LEU A 69 14.26 7.47 -10.04
C LEU A 69 13.71 8.24 -11.22
N ASP A 70 14.48 8.33 -12.29
CA ASP A 70 13.98 8.58 -13.63
C ASP A 70 13.46 7.26 -14.20
N LEU A 71 12.18 7.24 -14.58
CA LEU A 71 11.51 6.03 -15.06
C LEU A 71 11.98 5.56 -16.45
N ASN A 72 12.53 6.48 -17.24
CA ASN A 72 13.04 6.24 -18.60
C ASN A 72 12.07 5.43 -19.49
N SER A 73 10.77 5.63 -19.29
CA SER A 73 9.71 4.85 -19.93
C SER A 73 8.39 5.64 -19.93
N ASP A 74 7.42 5.16 -20.70
CA ASP A 74 6.11 5.82 -20.80
C ASP A 74 5.27 5.69 -19.52
N LEU A 75 5.75 4.93 -18.52
CA LEU A 75 5.17 4.93 -17.18
C LEU A 75 5.18 6.33 -16.56
N LEU A 76 6.06 7.23 -17.05
CA LEU A 76 6.06 8.65 -16.72
C LEU A 76 4.72 9.36 -17.00
N TYR A 77 3.95 8.89 -17.99
CA TYR A 77 2.69 9.51 -18.41
C TYR A 77 1.46 8.91 -17.75
N ILE A 78 1.64 8.17 -16.66
CA ILE A 78 0.53 7.64 -15.86
C ILE A 78 0.06 8.73 -14.92
N ASN A 79 -1.20 9.15 -15.09
CA ASN A 79 -1.77 10.27 -14.35
C ASN A 79 -2.14 9.91 -12.92
N HIS A 80 -2.44 10.95 -12.14
CA HIS A 80 -2.97 10.79 -10.79
C HIS A 80 -4.46 10.40 -10.80
N SER A 81 -4.84 9.47 -9.92
CA SER A 81 -6.24 9.32 -9.48
C SER A 81 -6.31 9.07 -7.97
N CYS A 82 -7.38 9.56 -7.35
CA CYS A 82 -7.71 9.27 -5.96
C CYS A 82 -8.26 7.84 -5.77
N GLU A 83 -8.81 7.23 -6.82
CA GLU A 83 -9.10 5.80 -6.89
C GLU A 83 -8.27 5.20 -8.02
N PRO A 84 -6.99 4.88 -7.78
CA PRO A 84 -6.07 4.49 -8.83
C PRO A 84 -6.29 3.07 -9.36
N SER A 85 -6.01 2.89 -10.65
CA SER A 85 -5.97 1.56 -11.30
C SER A 85 -4.68 0.78 -11.01
N LEU A 86 -3.59 1.47 -10.64
CA LEU A 86 -2.25 0.92 -10.46
C LEU A 86 -1.68 1.26 -9.09
N ILE A 87 -0.80 0.39 -8.62
CA ILE A 87 0.04 0.58 -7.44
C ILE A 87 1.49 0.55 -7.90
N PHE A 88 2.25 1.60 -7.57
CA PHE A 88 3.68 1.69 -7.81
C PHE A 88 4.43 1.24 -6.57
N ASP A 89 4.86 -0.01 -6.57
CA ASP A 89 5.66 -0.62 -5.50
C ASP A 89 7.14 -0.43 -5.80
N THR A 90 7.68 0.68 -5.30
CA THR A 90 9.09 1.04 -5.53
C THR A 90 10.02 0.22 -4.65
N GLY A 91 9.53 -0.35 -3.55
CA GLY A 91 10.31 -1.27 -2.70
C GLY A 91 10.65 -2.57 -3.43
N ASN A 92 9.69 -3.12 -4.19
CA ASN A 92 9.88 -4.34 -4.99
C ASN A 92 10.17 -4.07 -6.48
N MET A 93 10.35 -2.81 -6.88
CA MET A 93 10.57 -2.40 -8.27
C MET A 93 9.49 -2.87 -9.25
N ASN A 94 8.23 -2.89 -8.80
CA ASN A 94 7.08 -3.39 -9.55
C ASN A 94 5.97 -2.35 -9.67
N VAL A 95 5.24 -2.41 -10.77
CA VAL A 95 3.93 -1.78 -10.94
C VAL A 95 2.90 -2.89 -11.00
N ILE A 96 1.90 -2.86 -10.13
CA ILE A 96 0.85 -3.89 -10.04
C ILE A 96 -0.54 -3.26 -10.20
N ALA A 97 -1.51 -4.08 -10.60
CA ALA A 97 -2.91 -3.68 -10.66
C ALA A 97 -3.46 -3.38 -9.25
N GLY A 98 -4.36 -2.39 -9.17
CA GLY A 98 -5.07 -2.07 -7.93
C GLY A 98 -6.08 -3.16 -7.53
N PRO A 99 -6.82 -2.95 -6.42
CA PRO A 99 -7.76 -3.92 -5.88
C PRO A 99 -8.93 -4.28 -6.81
N LYS A 100 -9.25 -3.41 -7.77
CA LYS A 100 -10.31 -3.64 -8.77
C LYS A 100 -9.81 -4.38 -10.03
N GLY A 101 -8.51 -4.64 -10.14
CA GLY A 101 -7.89 -5.09 -11.39
C GLY A 101 -7.83 -3.95 -12.42
N ILE A 102 -7.59 -4.31 -13.68
CA ILE A 102 -7.55 -3.38 -14.82
C ILE A 102 -8.30 -4.00 -15.98
N GLN A 103 -9.11 -3.21 -16.69
CA GLN A 103 -9.77 -3.60 -17.93
C GLN A 103 -9.02 -3.05 -19.16
N ILE A 104 -9.21 -3.71 -20.31
CA ILE A 104 -8.70 -3.18 -21.59
C ILE A 104 -9.43 -1.85 -21.89
N GLY A 105 -8.68 -0.81 -22.27
CA GLY A 105 -9.23 0.51 -22.56
C GLY A 105 -9.41 1.40 -21.33
N GLU A 106 -9.13 0.90 -20.13
CA GLU A 106 -9.17 1.68 -18.89
C GLU A 106 -7.98 2.65 -18.80
N GLU A 107 -8.19 3.83 -18.21
CA GLU A 107 -7.11 4.77 -17.95
C GLU A 107 -6.21 4.26 -16.81
N LEU A 108 -4.91 4.19 -17.10
CA LEU A 108 -3.87 3.86 -16.15
C LEU A 108 -3.57 5.10 -15.31
N THR A 109 -3.86 4.99 -14.02
CA THR A 109 -3.63 6.01 -13.00
C THR A 109 -3.03 5.41 -11.73
N PHE A 110 -2.27 6.21 -10.98
CA PHE A 110 -1.77 5.86 -9.65
C PHE A 110 -1.93 7.00 -8.65
N PHE A 111 -1.87 6.68 -7.35
CA PHE A 111 -1.98 7.70 -6.31
C PHE A 111 -0.61 8.29 -5.99
N TYR A 112 -0.30 9.48 -6.52
CA TYR A 112 1.05 10.08 -6.37
C TYR A 112 1.56 10.16 -4.92
N PRO A 113 0.75 10.53 -3.90
CA PRO A 113 1.22 10.53 -2.51
C PRO A 113 1.56 9.13 -1.95
N SER A 114 1.30 8.04 -2.68
CA SER A 114 1.80 6.71 -2.31
C SER A 114 3.31 6.56 -2.50
N THR A 115 3.93 7.38 -3.36
CA THR A 115 5.38 7.44 -3.57
C THR A 115 5.96 8.76 -3.09
N GLU A 116 5.27 9.88 -3.33
CA GLU A 116 5.80 11.23 -3.11
C GLU A 116 5.48 11.79 -1.73
N TRP A 117 6.53 12.09 -0.96
CA TRP A 117 6.43 12.77 0.34
C TRP A 117 6.02 14.24 0.16
N THR A 118 6.66 14.91 -0.80
CA THR A 118 6.34 16.27 -1.21
C THR A 118 6.36 16.33 -2.72
N MET A 119 5.28 16.80 -3.32
CA MET A 119 5.19 16.98 -4.77
C MET A 119 6.11 18.13 -5.20
N ALA A 120 6.94 17.91 -6.22
CA ALA A 120 7.69 18.98 -6.87
C ALA A 120 6.75 20.06 -7.45
N GLN A 121 5.55 19.67 -7.86
CA GLN A 121 4.50 20.55 -8.36
C GLN A 121 3.13 20.11 -7.82
N PRO A 122 2.63 20.75 -6.75
CA PRO A 122 1.28 20.53 -6.26
C PRO A 122 0.21 20.95 -7.30
N PHE A 123 -0.91 20.25 -7.35
CA PHE A 123 -1.97 20.51 -8.33
C PHE A 123 -3.37 20.21 -7.77
N ALA A 124 -4.39 20.88 -8.33
CA ALA A 124 -5.79 20.55 -8.05
C ALA A 124 -6.18 19.30 -8.84
N CYS A 125 -6.66 18.27 -8.14
CA CYS A 125 -7.04 17.00 -8.74
C CYS A 125 -8.33 17.12 -9.55
N LEU A 126 -8.31 16.54 -10.76
CA LEU A 126 -9.43 16.53 -11.69
C LEU A 126 -9.92 15.10 -11.99
N CYS A 127 -9.61 14.12 -11.12
CA CYS A 127 -9.93 12.70 -11.37
C CYS A 127 -11.45 12.39 -11.37
N GLY A 128 -12.28 13.26 -10.79
CA GLY A 128 -13.74 13.09 -10.79
C GLY A 128 -14.27 11.94 -9.93
N THR A 129 -13.43 11.24 -9.17
CA THR A 129 -13.86 10.13 -8.31
C THR A 129 -14.64 10.63 -7.08
N PRO A 130 -15.61 9.88 -6.54
CA PRO A 130 -16.35 10.26 -5.33
C PRO A 130 -15.45 10.53 -4.11
N THR A 131 -14.32 9.82 -3.99
CA THR A 131 -13.35 10.01 -2.91
C THR A 131 -12.20 10.95 -3.29
N CYS A 132 -12.44 11.93 -4.17
CA CYS A 132 -11.43 12.90 -4.58
C CYS A 132 -10.92 13.72 -3.39
N ARG A 133 -9.60 13.92 -3.31
CA ARG A 133 -8.93 14.64 -2.20
C ARG A 133 -8.69 16.12 -2.48
N GLY A 134 -9.10 16.61 -3.64
CA GLY A 134 -8.91 18.01 -4.03
C GLY A 134 -7.44 18.31 -4.35
N LEU A 135 -6.75 19.03 -3.49
CA LEU A 135 -5.35 19.41 -3.72
C LEU A 135 -4.38 18.25 -3.43
N ILE A 136 -3.47 17.96 -4.36
CA ILE A 136 -2.42 16.95 -4.20
C ILE A 136 -1.06 17.66 -4.05
N SER A 137 -0.48 17.60 -2.85
CA SER A 137 0.82 18.21 -2.52
C SER A 137 1.87 17.23 -1.99
N GLY A 138 1.53 15.94 -1.90
CA GLY A 138 2.40 14.88 -1.36
C GLY A 138 1.93 14.41 0.01
N ALA A 139 2.42 13.26 0.47
CA ALA A 139 1.93 12.60 1.68
C ALA A 139 2.11 13.42 2.96
N ARG A 140 3.16 14.26 3.04
CA ARG A 140 3.49 15.08 4.22
C ARG A 140 2.33 15.94 4.72
N ASP A 141 1.58 16.51 3.77
CA ASP A 141 0.56 17.52 4.03
C ASP A 141 -0.87 16.93 4.05
N MET A 142 -1.00 15.60 3.98
CA MET A 142 -2.29 14.90 3.99
C MET A 142 -2.64 14.39 5.39
N THR A 143 -3.94 14.38 5.69
CA THR A 143 -4.45 13.80 6.94
C THR A 143 -4.56 12.27 6.87
N ASP A 144 -4.60 11.62 8.03
CA ASP A 144 -4.77 10.17 8.12
C ASP A 144 -6.06 9.69 7.44
N ALA A 145 -7.14 10.47 7.54
CA ALA A 145 -8.39 10.19 6.86
C ALA A 145 -8.25 10.21 5.33
N GLN A 146 -7.43 11.12 4.79
CA GLN A 146 -7.18 11.18 3.35
C GLN A 146 -6.30 10.03 2.87
N LEU A 147 -5.37 9.54 3.69
CA LEU A 147 -4.46 8.44 3.36
C LEU A 147 -5.05 7.05 3.64
N SER A 148 -6.10 6.98 4.46
CA SER A 148 -6.76 5.73 4.83
C SER A 148 -7.27 4.95 3.60
N GLY A 149 -7.11 3.63 3.64
CA GLY A 149 -7.55 2.72 2.57
C GLY A 149 -6.69 2.73 1.30
N ILE A 150 -5.62 3.53 1.26
CA ILE A 150 -4.68 3.57 0.14
C ILE A 150 -3.40 2.82 0.49
N TRP A 151 -2.86 2.10 -0.49
CA TRP A 151 -1.55 1.49 -0.36
C TRP A 151 -0.46 2.58 -0.47
N LEU A 152 0.48 2.59 0.47
CA LEU A 152 1.62 3.52 0.53
C LEU A 152 2.93 2.73 0.51
N ASN A 153 3.97 3.27 -0.13
CA ASN A 153 5.30 2.67 -0.06
C ASN A 153 5.87 2.73 1.36
N GLY A 154 6.82 1.84 1.66
CA GLY A 154 7.46 1.73 2.98
C GLY A 154 8.05 3.07 3.46
N HIS A 155 8.80 3.75 2.58
CA HIS A 155 9.44 5.03 2.93
C HIS A 155 8.43 6.13 3.27
N ILE A 156 7.24 6.13 2.67
CA ILE A 156 6.18 7.08 3.01
C ILE A 156 5.61 6.78 4.39
N ARG A 157 5.39 5.51 4.72
CA ARG A 157 4.90 5.13 6.07
C ARG A 157 5.90 5.53 7.14
N GLU A 158 7.18 5.23 6.93
CA GLU A 158 8.27 5.62 7.84
C GLU A 158 8.31 7.15 8.05
N LEU A 159 8.20 7.94 6.97
CA LEU A 159 8.17 9.41 7.05
C LEU A 159 6.95 9.94 7.80
N LEU A 160 5.76 9.34 7.61
CA LEU A 160 4.55 9.69 8.36
C LEU A 160 4.70 9.39 9.85
N GLU A 161 5.25 8.23 10.20
CA GLU A 161 5.50 7.82 11.59
C GLU A 161 6.48 8.78 12.28
N GLU A 162 7.58 9.15 11.62
CA GLU A 162 8.51 10.14 12.13
C GLU A 162 7.88 11.52 12.34
N GLN A 163 7.07 11.99 11.39
CA GLN A 163 6.38 13.27 11.50
C GLN A 163 5.42 13.28 12.69
N ARG A 164 4.71 12.18 12.94
CA ARG A 164 3.82 12.01 14.09
C ARG A 164 4.61 11.97 15.41
N GLY A 165 5.73 11.25 15.45
CA GLY A 165 6.61 11.19 16.63
C GLY A 165 7.15 12.56 17.05
N ARG A 166 7.57 13.38 16.08
CA ARG A 166 8.01 14.76 16.34
C ARG A 166 6.90 15.66 16.90
N GLY A 167 5.65 15.40 16.50
CA GLY A 167 4.48 16.09 17.05
C GLY A 167 4.27 15.81 18.53
N TYR A 168 4.51 14.57 18.97
CA TYR A 168 4.34 14.14 20.35
C TYR A 168 5.39 14.76 21.30
N ASP A 169 6.65 14.79 20.89
CA ASP A 169 7.74 15.35 21.72
C ASP A 169 7.60 16.88 21.93
N SER A 170 6.99 17.58 20.98
CA SER A 170 6.77 19.03 21.06
C SER A 170 5.69 19.47 22.04
N HIS A 171 4.81 18.54 22.48
CA HIS A 171 3.74 18.81 23.44
C HIS A 171 4.05 18.38 24.88
N SER A 172 5.16 17.66 25.12
CA SER A 172 5.59 17.26 26.47
C SER A 172 6.49 18.30 27.17
N LEU A 173 6.89 19.38 26.49
CA LEU A 173 7.82 20.39 27.02
C LEU A 173 7.16 21.75 27.28
N SER A 174 5.92 21.75 27.76
CA SER A 174 5.21 22.96 28.20
C SER A 174 4.37 22.70 29.45
N THR A 175 5.01 22.27 30.53
CA THR A 175 4.42 22.33 31.88
C THR A 175 5.25 23.28 32.76
N SER A 176 4.84 24.55 32.69
CA SER A 176 4.82 25.55 33.78
C SER A 176 5.92 25.50 34.86
N THR A 177 6.98 26.29 34.68
CA THR A 177 7.74 26.86 35.80
C THR A 177 7.03 28.14 36.25
N SER A 178 6.06 28.00 37.16
CA SER A 178 5.51 29.14 37.90
C SER A 178 6.39 29.44 39.10
N THR A 179 7.26 30.43 38.93
CA THR A 179 8.09 31.02 39.98
C THR A 179 7.20 31.81 40.95
N THR A 180 7.00 31.31 42.16
CA THR A 180 6.60 32.13 43.31
C THR A 180 7.75 32.20 44.29
N ALA A 181 8.38 33.37 44.31
CA ALA A 181 9.34 33.77 45.32
C ALA A 181 8.64 33.88 46.68
N ASN A 182 9.26 33.31 47.72
CA ASN A 182 9.17 33.87 49.06
C ASN A 182 10.43 33.50 49.86
N ALA A 183 11.01 34.53 50.45
CA ALA A 183 12.23 34.51 51.23
C ALA A 183 11.93 34.31 52.72
N SER A 184 12.77 33.53 53.42
CA SER A 184 13.25 33.86 54.78
C SER A 184 14.18 32.80 55.39
N THR A 185 15.42 33.24 55.60
CA THR A 185 16.29 33.12 56.80
C THR A 185 16.71 31.78 57.45
N THR A 186 18.02 31.80 57.77
CA THR A 186 18.75 31.30 58.95
C THR A 186 19.38 29.89 58.97
N ALA A 187 20.70 29.90 58.69
CA ALA A 187 21.82 29.48 59.55
C ALA A 187 21.97 28.02 60.07
N SER A 188 23.10 27.41 59.69
CA SER A 188 24.16 26.86 60.58
C SER A 188 24.63 25.43 60.25
N SER A 189 25.94 25.31 60.08
CA SER A 189 26.77 24.09 60.01
C SER A 189 26.54 23.13 61.19
N VAL A 190 26.64 21.82 60.96
CA VAL A 190 27.72 20.96 61.52
C VAL A 190 27.73 19.55 60.88
N ASN A 191 28.95 19.03 60.71
CA ASN A 191 29.30 17.65 60.37
C ASN A 191 28.90 16.65 61.48
N GLY A 192 28.64 15.41 61.11
CA GLY A 192 28.57 14.27 62.04
C GLY A 192 28.35 12.94 61.31
N ASP A 193 29.45 12.20 61.11
CA ASP A 193 29.43 10.77 60.80
C ASP A 193 28.80 9.96 61.96
N VAL A 194 28.21 8.81 61.65
CA VAL A 194 28.44 7.47 62.27
C VAL A 194 27.26 6.51 61.97
N MET A 195 27.58 5.51 61.13
CA MET A 195 27.38 4.05 61.31
C MET A 195 25.98 3.41 61.45
N PHE A 196 25.62 2.70 60.37
CA PHE A 196 25.20 1.29 60.29
C PHE A 196 24.33 0.68 61.41
N THR A 197 23.09 0.32 61.08
CA THR A 197 22.55 -1.03 61.34
C THR A 197 21.46 -1.41 60.34
N THR A 198 21.58 -2.65 59.88
CA THR A 198 20.74 -3.41 58.95
C THR A 198 19.38 -3.77 59.51
N THR A 199 18.31 -3.65 58.71
CA THR A 199 17.22 -4.64 58.65
C THR A 199 16.62 -4.66 57.24
N SER A 200 16.50 -5.87 56.71
CA SER A 200 16.02 -6.22 55.39
C SER A 200 14.57 -6.64 55.51
N GLU A 201 13.65 -5.94 54.85
CA GLU A 201 12.33 -6.47 54.52
C GLU A 201 11.99 -6.12 53.07
N LYS A 202 11.83 -7.18 52.27
CA LYS A 202 11.63 -7.17 50.83
C LYS A 202 10.19 -6.74 50.50
N ASN A 203 10.05 -5.64 49.79
CA ASN A 203 8.84 -5.32 49.02
C ASN A 203 9.21 -5.37 47.53
N GLY A 204 8.82 -6.45 46.84
CA GLY A 204 9.24 -6.76 45.47
C GLY A 204 8.04 -6.91 44.54
N PHE A 205 7.65 -5.80 43.93
CA PHE A 205 6.76 -5.64 42.79
C PHE A 205 7.28 -6.42 41.57
N HIS A 206 6.46 -7.30 40.98
CA HIS A 206 6.79 -8.05 39.75
C HIS A 206 5.83 -7.64 38.64
N VAL A 207 6.29 -6.78 37.73
CA VAL A 207 5.64 -6.49 36.45
C VAL A 207 6.76 -6.30 35.44
N GLY A 208 6.90 -7.22 34.49
CA GLY A 208 7.98 -7.14 33.49
C GLY A 208 8.10 -8.30 32.50
N GLU A 209 7.44 -9.44 32.73
CA GLU A 209 7.65 -10.62 31.88
C GLU A 209 6.44 -11.03 31.02
N LEU A 210 5.26 -10.40 31.22
CA LEU A 210 4.01 -10.79 30.55
C LEU A 210 3.70 -10.06 29.22
N GLU A 211 4.24 -8.86 28.98
CA GLU A 211 3.91 -8.07 27.77
C GLU A 211 4.63 -8.55 26.49
N LEU A 212 5.84 -9.12 26.63
CA LEU A 212 6.61 -9.66 25.50
C LEU A 212 5.96 -10.91 24.90
N ASP A 213 5.34 -11.77 25.74
CA ASP A 213 4.72 -13.01 25.28
C ASP A 213 3.37 -12.78 24.58
N GLN A 214 2.57 -11.82 25.07
CA GLN A 214 1.30 -11.48 24.43
C GLN A 214 1.49 -10.87 23.03
N THR A 215 2.50 -10.02 22.86
CA THR A 215 2.83 -9.43 21.56
C THR A 215 3.35 -10.50 20.60
N ALA A 216 4.24 -11.37 21.07
CA ALA A 216 4.76 -12.49 20.28
C ALA A 216 3.64 -13.46 19.86
N GLN A 217 2.69 -13.75 20.75
CA GLN A 217 1.54 -14.60 20.45
C GLN A 217 0.63 -13.96 19.40
N SER A 218 0.36 -12.66 19.52
CA SER A 218 -0.47 -11.92 18.56
C SER A 218 0.16 -11.93 17.16
N LEU A 219 1.48 -11.82 17.07
CA LEU A 219 2.22 -11.91 15.79
C LEU A 219 2.18 -13.33 15.20
N ARG A 220 2.31 -14.39 16.03
CA ARG A 220 2.15 -15.78 15.60
C ARG A 220 0.75 -16.06 15.05
N ASP A 221 -0.27 -15.54 15.73
CA ASP A 221 -1.66 -15.68 15.29
C ASP A 221 -1.91 -14.92 13.99
N ALA A 222 -1.36 -13.72 13.83
CA ALA A 222 -1.43 -12.95 12.59
C ALA A 222 -0.77 -13.71 11.41
N LEU A 223 0.40 -14.32 11.62
CA LEU A 223 1.08 -15.14 10.63
C LEU A 223 0.22 -16.35 10.21
N THR A 224 -0.35 -17.05 11.20
CA THR A 224 -1.23 -18.21 10.98
C THR A 224 -2.47 -17.83 10.16
N HIS A 225 -3.05 -16.65 10.41
CA HIS A 225 -4.17 -16.16 9.60
C HIS A 225 -3.75 -15.83 8.17
N ALA A 226 -2.59 -15.22 7.97
CA ALA A 226 -2.06 -14.94 6.63
C ALA A 226 -1.83 -16.24 5.84
N GLU A 227 -1.27 -17.28 6.46
CA GLU A 227 -1.09 -18.60 5.82
C GLU A 227 -2.42 -19.22 5.38
N LYS A 228 -3.48 -19.13 6.21
CA LYS A 228 -4.82 -19.59 5.84
C LYS A 228 -5.39 -18.85 4.63
N VAL A 229 -5.15 -17.53 4.55
CA VAL A 229 -5.57 -16.73 3.38
C VAL A 229 -4.82 -17.16 2.12
N VAL A 230 -3.51 -17.38 2.22
CA VAL A 230 -2.70 -17.89 1.10
C VAL A 230 -3.19 -19.25 0.63
N GLU A 231 -3.51 -20.16 1.56
CA GLU A 231 -4.03 -21.49 1.21
C GLU A 231 -5.42 -21.41 0.56
N ALA A 232 -6.30 -20.53 1.04
CA ALA A 232 -7.59 -20.26 0.40
C ALA A 232 -7.42 -19.71 -1.02
N ALA A 233 -6.48 -18.77 -1.23
CA ALA A 233 -6.14 -18.24 -2.55
C ALA A 233 -5.58 -19.32 -3.48
N ARG A 234 -4.72 -20.22 -2.97
CA ARG A 234 -4.16 -21.36 -3.71
C ARG A 234 -5.25 -22.34 -4.15
N ASN A 235 -6.19 -22.64 -3.27
CA ASN A 235 -7.34 -23.51 -3.57
C ASN A 235 -8.28 -22.88 -4.60
N ALA A 236 -8.52 -21.57 -4.51
CA ALA A 236 -9.29 -20.83 -5.49
C ALA A 236 -8.61 -20.83 -6.88
N LEU A 237 -7.30 -20.62 -6.92
CA LEU A 237 -6.51 -20.68 -8.16
C LEU A 237 -6.55 -22.07 -8.79
N THR A 238 -6.38 -23.13 -7.99
CA THR A 238 -6.43 -24.52 -8.46
C THR A 238 -7.81 -24.85 -9.04
N SER A 239 -8.88 -24.41 -8.36
CA SER A 239 -10.25 -24.58 -8.83
C SER A 239 -10.51 -23.84 -10.15
N TYR A 240 -10.00 -22.61 -10.27
CA TYR A 240 -10.10 -21.82 -11.49
C TYR A 240 -9.36 -22.47 -12.67
N VAL A 241 -8.11 -22.90 -12.47
CA VAL A 241 -7.33 -23.60 -13.50
C VAL A 241 -8.01 -24.91 -13.90
N GLY A 242 -8.54 -25.68 -12.94
CA GLY A 242 -9.34 -26.87 -13.22
C GLY A 242 -10.56 -26.58 -14.09
N ALA A 243 -11.30 -25.51 -13.79
CA ALA A 243 -12.46 -25.09 -14.58
C ALA A 243 -12.09 -24.61 -16.00
N VAL A 244 -10.96 -23.91 -16.15
CA VAL A 244 -10.45 -23.47 -17.47
C VAL A 244 -9.99 -24.67 -18.31
N ASN A 245 -9.33 -25.66 -17.69
CA ASN A 245 -8.92 -26.88 -18.36
C ASN A 245 -10.11 -27.77 -18.73
N ALA A 246 -11.14 -27.86 -17.87
CA ALA A 246 -12.38 -28.58 -18.19
C ALA A 246 -13.16 -27.93 -19.35
N LYS A 247 -13.10 -26.60 -19.50
CA LYS A 247 -13.66 -25.89 -20.67
C LYS A 247 -12.85 -26.08 -21.95
N SER A 248 -11.56 -26.44 -21.85
CA SER A 248 -10.71 -26.76 -23.00
C SER A 248 -10.82 -28.23 -23.45
N ALA A 249 -11.41 -29.11 -22.64
CA ALA A 249 -11.70 -30.49 -23.03
C ALA A 249 -12.92 -30.52 -23.98
N LYS A 250 -12.66 -30.81 -25.27
CA LYS A 250 -13.68 -31.05 -26.30
C LYS A 250 -14.75 -32.04 -25.80
N VAL A 251 -16.00 -31.58 -25.76
CA VAL A 251 -17.19 -32.44 -25.60
C VAL A 251 -17.34 -33.27 -26.88
N PRO A 252 -17.50 -34.61 -26.82
CA PRO A 252 -17.83 -35.40 -28.00
C PRO A 252 -19.24 -35.02 -28.47
N GLU A 253 -19.35 -34.80 -29.78
CA GLU A 253 -20.57 -34.40 -30.47
C GLU A 253 -21.67 -35.47 -30.27
N GLY A 254 -22.75 -35.14 -29.56
CA GLY A 254 -23.91 -36.05 -29.41
C GLY A 254 -24.80 -35.93 -28.18
N ALA A 255 -24.45 -35.17 -27.13
CA ALA A 255 -25.26 -35.10 -25.91
C ALA A 255 -26.03 -33.77 -25.76
N GLN A 256 -27.32 -33.76 -26.13
CA GLN A 256 -28.23 -32.67 -25.74
C GLN A 256 -28.46 -32.69 -24.23
N ARG A 257 -28.13 -31.60 -23.54
CA ARG A 257 -28.50 -31.39 -22.13
C ARG A 257 -30.03 -31.34 -22.03
N ARG A 258 -30.64 -32.34 -21.40
CA ARG A 258 -32.03 -32.23 -20.93
C ARG A 258 -32.05 -31.26 -19.75
N GLY A 259 -32.96 -30.29 -19.80
CA GLY A 259 -33.16 -29.32 -18.72
C GLY A 259 -33.51 -30.01 -17.39
N PRO A 260 -33.42 -29.27 -16.27
CA PRO A 260 -33.56 -29.82 -14.93
C PRO A 260 -34.89 -30.55 -14.80
N THR A 261 -34.83 -31.79 -14.30
CA THR A 261 -36.03 -32.60 -14.15
C THR A 261 -36.84 -32.09 -12.95
N SER A 262 -38.16 -32.33 -12.94
CA SER A 262 -39.04 -31.93 -11.83
C SER A 262 -38.59 -32.47 -10.46
N ARG A 263 -37.74 -33.49 -10.46
CA ARG A 263 -37.14 -34.13 -9.31
C ARG A 263 -35.98 -33.31 -8.70
N GLU A 264 -35.22 -32.58 -9.51
CA GLU A 264 -34.16 -31.67 -9.05
C GLU A 264 -34.72 -30.34 -8.52
N LEU A 265 -35.86 -29.91 -9.04
CA LEU A 265 -36.55 -28.68 -8.59
C LEU A 265 -37.28 -28.86 -7.24
N SER A 266 -37.45 -30.09 -6.76
CA SER A 266 -38.17 -30.40 -5.52
C SER A 266 -37.26 -30.61 -4.30
N GLY A 267 -35.94 -30.44 -4.44
CA GLY A 267 -35.02 -30.36 -3.31
C GLY A 267 -34.73 -31.69 -2.59
N GLU A 268 -35.00 -32.84 -3.23
CA GLU A 268 -34.62 -34.14 -2.68
C GLU A 268 -33.13 -34.43 -2.89
N MET A 269 -32.32 -34.11 -1.88
CA MET A 269 -30.93 -34.55 -1.79
C MET A 269 -30.89 -35.99 -1.27
N GLY A 270 -30.76 -36.99 -2.15
CA GLY A 270 -30.47 -38.34 -1.69
C GLY A 270 -30.39 -39.41 -2.77
N GLY A 271 -29.20 -40.00 -2.91
CA GLY A 271 -29.05 -41.42 -3.24
C GLY A 271 -28.23 -41.73 -4.49
N ASP A 272 -26.96 -42.03 -4.28
CA ASP A 272 -26.15 -42.83 -5.21
C ASP A 272 -26.90 -44.11 -5.60
N THR A 273 -27.25 -44.24 -6.88
CA THR A 273 -27.46 -45.55 -7.49
C THR A 273 -27.04 -45.50 -8.96
N VAL A 274 -25.87 -46.07 -9.23
CA VAL A 274 -25.45 -46.44 -10.57
C VAL A 274 -26.24 -47.70 -10.95
N VAL A 275 -27.09 -47.62 -11.97
CA VAL A 275 -27.61 -48.81 -12.63
C VAL A 275 -26.85 -48.96 -13.94
N VAL A 276 -26.05 -50.01 -13.99
CA VAL A 276 -25.35 -50.47 -15.18
C VAL A 276 -26.38 -51.02 -16.17
N ALA A 277 -26.35 -50.53 -17.39
CA ALA A 277 -26.89 -51.18 -18.58
C ALA A 277 -25.87 -51.05 -19.71
#